data_AF-S8AVQ4-F1
#
_entry.id   AF-S8AVQ4-F1
#
_cell.length_a   1.000
_cell.length_b   1.000
_cell.length_c   1.000
_cell.angle_alpha   90.00
_cell.angle_beta   90.00
_cell.angle_gamma   90.00
#
_symmetry.space_group_name_H-M   'P 1'
#
loop_
_entity.id
_entity.type
_entity.pdbx_description
1 polymer ?
#
loop_
_entity_poly.entity_id
_entity_poly.type
_entity_poly.pdbx_seq_one_letter_code
_entity_poly.pdbx_strand_id
1 'polypeptide(L)'
;MESLPVEIIRHIASYTSFPALRSLASVSSVLRQSLHDWLVYKRAIDTHMNGGFLDHDAIYFDHEAPYFDYVPEFTALAPGKVLQKWARNPIDSKTPPDLCAKYAIADYRCFGILLREENVYSGKVMENFVQWAGPMVARGHPAVRLIERAVNMEYRTIDSPTYIYIISFCFASFFLTHGTRRGSTGRISFFSYRNLLPIEESSIYEQWTTAMEKLRIYYKIRAEQEGDPTGQLNYRDLPFEGTCVPRTKQEIDDSYEVVLHDTLTHTNEMWSAVAFHELCLRTVAMMGYDYKRFLSSPESFGSHIPQSDPRRLKPAPSGYEIPFESFMKLPEPFGDPAEFVWCHLEQMTSKEFLEDGKWMGYYTTRYSGRGLEYMRRDGPHQYIVDVEFKVIPDDNDGNVEDGVNEELWFLGITGSGRDRRGEFEISGKIFPNTGKVVLEKTFSYFPPLRAPTMRSLDWMAFMTPFGIVGYWGDIKDGGLVWLWKESWYQE
;
A
#
# COMPACT_ATOMS: atom_id res chain seq x y z
N MET A 1 -46.46 4.09 3.21
CA MET A 1 -45.12 3.52 3.40
C MET A 1 -45.04 2.75 4.70
N GLU A 2 -45.32 3.36 5.85
CA GLU A 2 -45.21 2.70 7.17
C GLU A 2 -46.22 1.56 7.42
N SER A 3 -47.32 1.51 6.67
CA SER A 3 -48.30 0.41 6.73
C SER A 3 -47.88 -0.83 5.92
N LEU A 4 -46.78 -0.75 5.16
CA LEU A 4 -46.30 -1.87 4.36
C LEU A 4 -45.49 -2.85 5.22
N PRO A 5 -45.49 -4.14 4.88
CA PRO A 5 -44.56 -5.10 5.48
C PRO A 5 -43.11 -4.68 5.29
N VAL A 6 -42.25 -4.96 6.28
CA VAL A 6 -40.84 -4.56 6.29
C VAL A 6 -40.08 -5.08 5.06
N GLU A 7 -40.43 -6.27 4.57
CA GLU A 7 -39.85 -6.88 3.38
C GLU A 7 -40.16 -6.08 2.12
N ILE A 8 -41.37 -5.53 2.01
CA ILE A 8 -41.78 -4.69 0.88
C ILE A 8 -41.05 -3.34 0.94
N ILE A 9 -40.94 -2.75 2.13
CA ILE A 9 -40.17 -1.49 2.34
C ILE A 9 -38.71 -1.70 1.92
N ARG A 10 -38.08 -2.80 2.38
CA ARG A 10 -36.70 -3.16 2.02
C ARG A 10 -36.52 -3.43 0.54
N HIS A 11 -37.51 -4.06 -0.10
CA HIS A 11 -37.47 -4.30 -1.54
C HIS A 11 -37.54 -3.00 -2.34
N ILE A 12 -38.48 -2.11 -2.01
CA ILE A 12 -38.60 -0.79 -2.64
C ILE A 12 -37.29 -0.01 -2.45
N ALA A 13 -36.79 0.03 -1.21
CA ALA A 13 -35.55 0.69 -0.85
C ALA A 13 -34.35 0.19 -1.66
N SER A 14 -34.26 -1.12 -1.92
CA SER A 14 -33.15 -1.70 -2.69
C SER A 14 -33.03 -1.23 -4.15
N TYR A 15 -34.05 -0.56 -4.68
CA TYR A 15 -34.06 0.07 -6.01
C TYR A 15 -33.87 1.60 -5.97
N THR A 16 -33.67 2.18 -4.79
CA THR A 16 -33.50 3.64 -4.64
C THR A 16 -32.03 4.00 -4.50
N SER A 17 -31.65 5.20 -4.96
CA SER A 17 -30.27 5.68 -4.84
C SER A 17 -29.90 5.88 -3.38
N PHE A 18 -28.61 5.84 -3.05
CA PHE A 18 -28.18 6.05 -1.67
C PHE A 18 -28.68 7.38 -1.06
N PRO A 19 -28.66 8.53 -1.77
CA PRO A 19 -29.26 9.77 -1.27
C PRO A 19 -30.76 9.62 -0.95
N ALA A 20 -31.53 8.95 -1.81
CA ALA A 20 -32.95 8.70 -1.58
C ALA A 20 -33.17 7.80 -0.35
N LEU A 21 -32.36 6.73 -0.19
CA LEU A 21 -32.37 5.88 1.00
C LEU A 21 -32.14 6.68 2.28
N ARG A 22 -31.12 7.55 2.27
CA ARG A 22 -30.79 8.40 3.42
C ARG A 22 -31.94 9.35 3.75
N SER A 23 -32.53 9.99 2.74
CA SER A 23 -33.70 10.84 2.90
C SER A 23 -34.88 10.07 3.49
N LEU A 24 -35.20 8.88 2.95
CA LEU A 24 -36.27 8.02 3.46
C LEU A 24 -36.04 7.59 4.92
N ALA A 25 -34.80 7.25 5.30
CA ALA A 25 -34.43 6.90 6.67
C ALA A 25 -34.53 8.08 7.65
N SER A 26 -34.53 9.32 7.15
CA SER A 26 -34.71 10.52 7.98
C SER A 26 -36.19 10.86 8.25
N VAL A 27 -37.12 10.36 7.42
CA VAL A 27 -38.56 10.68 7.52
C VAL A 27 -39.20 10.08 8.77
N SER A 28 -38.82 8.87 9.17
CA SER A 28 -39.47 8.14 10.26
C SER A 28 -38.55 7.12 10.92
N SER A 29 -38.73 6.86 12.22
CA SER A 29 -38.02 5.82 12.96
C SER A 29 -38.36 4.41 12.47
N VAL A 30 -39.61 4.17 12.04
CA VAL A 30 -40.04 2.87 11.49
C VAL A 30 -39.35 2.60 10.15
N LEU A 31 -39.30 3.60 9.29
CA LEU A 31 -38.56 3.52 8.03
C LEU A 31 -37.07 3.34 8.30
N ARG A 32 -36.49 4.12 9.21
CA ARG A 32 -35.08 3.96 9.60
C ARG A 32 -34.76 2.52 10.02
N GLN A 33 -35.52 1.93 10.94
CA GLN A 33 -35.32 0.54 11.38
C GLN A 33 -35.49 -0.46 10.23
N SER A 34 -36.42 -0.21 9.32
CA SER A 34 -36.65 -1.07 8.16
C SER A 34 -35.50 -1.01 7.14
N LEU A 35 -34.93 0.19 6.94
CA LEU A 35 -33.92 0.51 5.94
C LEU A 35 -32.48 0.27 6.41
N HIS A 36 -32.22 0.36 7.72
CA HIS A 36 -30.92 0.05 8.35
C HIS A 36 -30.69 -1.46 8.41
N ASP A 37 -30.70 -2.09 7.24
CA ASP A 37 -30.47 -3.52 7.05
C ASP A 37 -29.34 -3.72 6.04
N TRP A 38 -28.43 -4.64 6.34
CA TRP A 38 -27.25 -4.91 5.52
C TRP A 38 -27.64 -5.35 4.09
N LEU A 39 -28.77 -6.04 3.90
CA LEU A 39 -29.27 -6.43 2.57
C LEU A 39 -29.71 -5.23 1.74
N VAL A 40 -30.27 -4.19 2.38
CA VAL A 40 -30.70 -2.97 1.68
C VAL A 40 -29.48 -2.21 1.18
N TYR A 41 -28.49 -1.98 2.05
CA TYR A 41 -27.25 -1.29 1.66
C TYR A 41 -26.44 -2.10 0.65
N LYS A 42 -26.33 -3.41 0.84
CA LYS A 42 -25.69 -4.30 -0.13
C LYS A 42 -26.36 -4.20 -1.49
N ARG A 43 -27.70 -4.27 -1.54
CA ARG A 43 -28.41 -4.13 -2.82
C ARG A 43 -28.28 -2.72 -3.39
N ALA A 44 -28.24 -1.67 -2.58
CA ALA A 44 -28.01 -0.32 -3.08
C ALA A 44 -26.65 -0.22 -3.80
N ILE A 45 -25.60 -0.78 -3.19
CA ILE A 45 -24.26 -0.93 -3.78
C ILE A 45 -24.35 -1.76 -5.08
N ASP A 46 -25.00 -2.93 -5.03
CA ASP A 46 -25.10 -3.84 -6.17
C ASP A 46 -25.97 -3.28 -7.33
N THR A 47 -27.02 -2.48 -7.04
CA THR A 47 -27.96 -1.93 -8.02
C THR A 47 -27.35 -0.76 -8.78
N HIS A 48 -26.57 0.12 -8.14
CA HIS A 48 -25.78 1.14 -8.85
C HIS A 48 -24.86 0.50 -9.90
N MET A 49 -24.35 -0.70 -9.61
CA MET A 49 -23.52 -1.48 -10.52
C MET A 49 -24.25 -2.14 -11.69
N ASN A 50 -25.56 -1.97 -11.85
CA ASN A 50 -26.30 -2.51 -13.00
C ASN A 50 -26.84 -1.41 -13.94
N GLY A 51 -26.38 -0.16 -13.79
CA GLY A 51 -26.79 0.94 -14.68
C GLY A 51 -28.22 1.45 -14.46
N GLY A 52 -28.87 1.06 -13.36
CA GLY A 52 -30.27 1.43 -13.09
C GLY A 52 -30.53 2.93 -12.84
N PHE A 53 -29.48 3.74 -12.64
CA PHE A 53 -29.60 5.16 -12.24
C PHE A 53 -29.18 6.17 -13.29
N LEU A 54 -28.74 5.73 -14.48
CA LEU A 54 -28.18 6.62 -15.50
C LEU A 54 -29.20 7.63 -16.06
N ASP A 55 -30.51 7.45 -15.84
CA ASP A 55 -31.54 8.27 -16.49
C ASP A 55 -32.07 9.45 -15.65
N HIS A 56 -31.85 9.51 -14.33
CA HIS A 56 -32.54 10.50 -13.48
C HIS A 56 -31.66 11.40 -12.60
N ASP A 57 -30.50 10.94 -12.13
CA ASP A 57 -29.69 11.73 -11.18
C ASP A 57 -28.65 12.66 -11.86
N ALA A 58 -28.45 12.54 -13.18
CA ALA A 58 -27.58 13.45 -13.94
C ALA A 58 -28.12 14.90 -14.02
N ILE A 59 -29.40 15.10 -13.69
CA ILE A 59 -30.10 16.39 -13.85
C ILE A 59 -30.02 17.26 -12.57
N TYR A 60 -29.77 16.68 -11.40
CA TYR A 60 -29.93 17.39 -10.11
C TYR A 60 -28.63 17.92 -9.48
N PHE A 61 -27.46 17.64 -10.05
CA PHE A 61 -26.18 18.09 -9.48
C PHE A 61 -25.68 19.45 -10.00
N ASP A 62 -26.47 20.14 -10.83
CA ASP A 62 -26.00 21.26 -11.66
C ASP A 62 -26.61 22.64 -11.32
N HIS A 63 -27.16 22.85 -10.12
CA HIS A 63 -27.89 24.09 -9.81
C HIS A 63 -27.22 25.09 -8.86
N GLU A 64 -25.94 24.92 -8.52
CA GLU A 64 -25.18 25.99 -7.82
C GLU A 64 -23.87 26.40 -8.50
N ALA A 65 -23.54 25.89 -9.69
CA ALA A 65 -22.41 26.39 -10.49
C ALA A 65 -22.94 27.30 -11.62
N PRO A 66 -22.67 28.63 -11.58
CA PRO A 66 -23.09 29.51 -12.66
C PRO A 66 -22.16 29.34 -13.87
N TYR A 67 -22.76 29.08 -15.04
CA TYR A 67 -22.17 29.22 -16.39
C TYR A 67 -21.06 28.24 -16.81
N PHE A 68 -21.44 27.10 -17.40
CA PHE A 68 -20.67 26.47 -18.48
C PHE A 68 -21.63 25.89 -19.54
N ASP A 69 -21.89 26.67 -20.59
CA ASP A 69 -22.78 26.37 -21.73
C ASP A 69 -22.11 25.49 -22.82
N TYR A 70 -21.22 24.57 -22.43
CA TYR A 70 -20.61 23.66 -23.38
C TYR A 70 -20.38 22.30 -22.73
N VAL A 71 -21.37 21.42 -22.89
CA VAL A 71 -21.20 19.98 -22.69
C VAL A 71 -20.84 19.42 -24.06
N PRO A 72 -19.57 19.02 -24.32
CA PRO A 72 -19.24 18.33 -25.56
C PRO A 72 -20.12 17.09 -25.68
N GLU A 73 -20.51 16.69 -26.90
CA GLU A 73 -21.14 15.40 -27.16
C GLU A 73 -20.21 14.28 -26.65
N PHE A 74 -20.39 13.91 -25.38
CA PHE A 74 -19.70 12.81 -24.76
C PHE A 74 -20.17 11.56 -25.48
N THR A 75 -19.23 10.87 -26.12
CA THR A 75 -19.39 9.45 -26.41
C THR A 75 -19.70 8.78 -25.08
N ALA A 76 -20.99 8.50 -24.85
CA ALA A 76 -21.48 7.73 -23.75
C ALA A 76 -20.53 6.55 -23.57
N LEU A 77 -19.77 6.55 -22.47
CA LEU A 77 -19.06 5.35 -22.04
C LEU A 77 -20.10 4.23 -22.10
N ALA A 78 -19.89 3.26 -22.98
CA ALA A 78 -20.82 2.15 -23.17
C ALA A 78 -21.25 1.68 -21.78
N PRO A 79 -22.54 1.79 -21.39
CA PRO A 79 -23.04 1.65 -20.01
C PRO A 79 -22.64 0.38 -19.23
N GLY A 80 -21.85 -0.53 -19.81
CA GLY A 80 -21.30 -1.72 -19.16
C GLY A 80 -19.79 -1.71 -18.87
N LYS A 81 -19.00 -0.66 -19.21
CA LYS A 81 -17.53 -0.70 -19.03
C LYS A 81 -17.03 -0.32 -17.62
N VAL A 82 -17.84 0.37 -16.82
CA VAL A 82 -17.44 0.88 -15.48
C VAL A 82 -17.93 -0.04 -14.35
N LEU A 83 -18.82 -0.99 -14.65
CA LEU A 83 -19.50 -1.82 -13.66
C LEU A 83 -18.67 -3.05 -13.31
N GLN A 84 -17.67 -2.89 -12.46
CA GLN A 84 -16.98 -4.03 -11.84
C GLN A 84 -17.49 -4.28 -10.43
N LYS A 85 -17.82 -5.53 -10.15
CA LYS A 85 -18.26 -5.96 -8.82
C LYS A 85 -17.13 -5.82 -7.81
N TRP A 86 -17.49 -5.47 -6.58
CA TRP A 86 -16.63 -5.66 -5.40
C TRP A 86 -16.00 -7.06 -5.46
N ALA A 87 -14.68 -7.14 -5.29
CA ALA A 87 -14.02 -8.44 -5.18
C ALA A 87 -14.47 -9.17 -3.91
N ARG A 88 -14.69 -8.42 -2.83
CA ARG A 88 -15.27 -8.88 -1.56
C ARG A 88 -16.29 -7.86 -1.10
N ASN A 89 -17.50 -8.29 -0.77
CA ASN A 89 -18.51 -7.36 -0.27
C ASN A 89 -18.14 -6.98 1.18
N PRO A 90 -18.00 -5.69 1.51
CA PRO A 90 -17.52 -5.24 2.83
C PRO A 90 -18.61 -5.35 3.90
N ILE A 91 -19.85 -5.63 3.49
CA ILE A 91 -21.03 -5.70 4.34
C ILE A 91 -21.53 -7.13 4.39
N ASP A 92 -21.65 -7.64 5.61
CA ASP A 92 -22.27 -8.92 5.92
C ASP A 92 -23.34 -8.77 7.01
N SER A 93 -23.95 -9.89 7.42
CA SER A 93 -24.97 -9.90 8.47
C SER A 93 -24.45 -9.56 9.86
N LYS A 94 -23.12 -9.49 10.06
CA LYS A 94 -22.48 -9.12 11.32
C LYS A 94 -22.08 -7.64 11.35
N THR A 95 -22.08 -6.97 10.21
CA THR A 95 -21.69 -5.57 10.08
C THR A 95 -22.77 -4.67 10.68
N PRO A 96 -22.43 -3.79 11.64
CA PRO A 96 -23.41 -2.87 12.24
C PRO A 96 -24.07 -1.97 11.17
N PRO A 97 -25.38 -1.69 11.28
CA PRO A 97 -26.09 -0.91 10.26
C PRO A 97 -25.48 0.46 9.95
N ASP A 98 -24.92 1.15 10.95
CA ASP A 98 -24.26 2.44 10.75
C ASP A 98 -22.98 2.32 9.91
N LEU A 99 -22.22 1.23 10.11
CA LEU A 99 -21.05 0.92 9.30
C LEU A 99 -21.46 0.52 7.88
N CYS A 100 -22.54 -0.25 7.72
CA CYS A 100 -23.12 -0.53 6.40
C CYS A 100 -23.46 0.75 5.64
N ALA A 101 -24.08 1.73 6.33
CA ALA A 101 -24.40 3.03 5.74
C ALA A 101 -23.13 3.78 5.31
N LYS A 102 -22.06 3.78 6.12
CA LYS A 102 -20.77 4.40 5.75
C LYS A 102 -20.17 3.79 4.48
N TYR A 103 -20.13 2.46 4.38
CA TYR A 103 -19.65 1.79 3.16
C TYR A 103 -20.50 2.13 1.93
N ALA A 104 -21.83 2.16 2.08
CA ALA A 104 -22.71 2.53 0.97
C ALA A 104 -22.55 4.01 0.54
N ILE A 105 -22.29 4.94 1.48
CA ILE A 105 -21.94 6.34 1.15
C ILE A 105 -20.63 6.38 0.38
N ALA A 106 -19.61 5.65 0.84
CA ALA A 106 -18.28 5.67 0.24
C ALA A 106 -18.29 5.08 -1.18
N ASP A 107 -19.01 3.98 -1.38
CA ASP A 107 -19.30 3.38 -2.69
C ASP A 107 -20.00 4.39 -3.62
N TYR A 108 -21.08 5.02 -3.15
CA TYR A 108 -21.78 6.05 -3.91
C TYR A 108 -20.88 7.24 -4.28
N ARG A 109 -20.04 7.72 -3.34
CA ARG A 109 -19.07 8.81 -3.60
C ARG A 109 -18.04 8.39 -4.65
N CYS A 110 -17.55 7.15 -4.59
CA CYS A 110 -16.65 6.60 -5.60
C CYS A 110 -17.29 6.64 -7.00
N PHE A 111 -18.55 6.20 -7.13
CA PHE A 111 -19.28 6.30 -8.39
C PHE A 111 -19.47 7.75 -8.86
N GLY A 112 -19.80 8.66 -7.95
CA GLY A 112 -19.90 10.08 -8.25
C GLY A 112 -18.62 10.67 -8.83
N ILE A 113 -17.44 10.27 -8.32
CA ILE A 113 -16.14 10.67 -8.89
C ILE A 113 -15.93 10.04 -10.26
N LEU A 114 -16.28 8.76 -10.46
CA LEU A 114 -16.11 8.07 -11.75
C LEU A 114 -16.91 8.73 -12.87
N LEU A 115 -18.11 9.23 -12.58
CA LEU A 115 -19.01 9.84 -13.56
C LEU A 115 -18.60 11.27 -13.96
N ARG A 116 -17.87 11.99 -13.10
CA ARG A 116 -17.45 13.37 -13.37
C ARG A 116 -16.13 13.37 -14.14
N GLU A 117 -16.19 13.26 -15.46
CA GLU A 117 -14.99 13.06 -16.30
C GLU A 117 -14.05 14.27 -16.36
N GLU A 118 -14.49 15.51 -16.10
CA GLU A 118 -13.69 16.69 -16.48
C GLU A 118 -13.05 17.49 -15.32
N ASN A 119 -13.41 17.28 -14.06
CA ASN A 119 -12.96 18.16 -12.96
C ASN A 119 -12.58 17.43 -11.66
N VAL A 120 -11.89 16.29 -11.75
CA VAL A 120 -11.36 15.61 -10.55
C VAL A 120 -10.26 16.44 -9.87
N TYR A 121 -9.71 17.45 -10.54
CA TYR A 121 -8.56 18.27 -10.14
C TYR A 121 -8.68 19.10 -8.85
N SER A 122 -9.85 19.16 -8.19
CA SER A 122 -9.95 19.93 -6.94
C SER A 122 -9.35 19.18 -5.76
N GLY A 123 -8.53 19.86 -4.94
CA GLY A 123 -7.99 19.30 -3.69
C GLY A 123 -9.10 18.74 -2.77
N LYS A 124 -10.28 19.37 -2.77
CA LYS A 124 -11.46 18.91 -2.05
C LYS A 124 -11.96 17.53 -2.49
N VAL A 125 -11.89 17.19 -3.77
CA VAL A 125 -12.25 15.84 -4.25
C VAL A 125 -11.26 14.82 -3.70
N MET A 126 -9.98 15.17 -3.64
CA MET A 126 -8.95 14.28 -3.09
C MET A 126 -9.08 14.11 -1.59
N GLU A 127 -9.26 15.19 -0.83
CA GLU A 127 -9.59 15.14 0.61
C GLU A 127 -10.78 14.24 0.88
N ASN A 128 -11.82 14.34 0.05
CA ASN A 128 -12.96 13.44 0.16
C ASN A 128 -12.61 12.00 -0.19
N PHE A 129 -11.77 11.76 -1.20
CA PHE A 129 -11.36 10.42 -1.62
C PHE A 129 -10.57 9.69 -0.54
N VAL A 130 -9.54 10.33 0.01
CA VAL A 130 -8.65 9.73 1.01
C VAL A 130 -9.34 9.36 2.33
N GLN A 131 -10.46 10.01 2.65
CA GLN A 131 -11.28 9.68 3.83
C GLN A 131 -11.89 8.27 3.80
N TRP A 132 -12.00 7.64 2.63
CA TRP A 132 -12.62 6.31 2.53
C TRP A 132 -11.88 5.35 1.60
N ALA A 133 -11.01 5.84 0.72
CA ALA A 133 -10.38 5.03 -0.31
C ALA A 133 -9.54 3.88 0.27
N GLY A 134 -8.71 4.15 1.29
CA GLY A 134 -7.86 3.14 1.91
C GLY A 134 -8.64 1.92 2.41
N PRO A 135 -9.57 2.08 3.37
CA PRO A 135 -10.42 0.99 3.86
C PRO A 135 -11.22 0.29 2.75
N MET A 136 -11.76 1.04 1.79
CA MET A 136 -12.50 0.43 0.68
C MET A 136 -11.60 -0.44 -0.20
N VAL A 137 -10.43 0.05 -0.60
CA VAL A 137 -9.48 -0.70 -1.44
C VAL A 137 -8.95 -1.92 -0.71
N ALA A 138 -8.64 -1.81 0.58
CA ALA A 138 -8.22 -2.94 1.41
C ALA A 138 -9.29 -4.05 1.47
N ARG A 139 -10.57 -3.69 1.33
CA ARG A 139 -11.69 -4.64 1.23
C ARG A 139 -12.01 -5.10 -0.19
N GLY A 140 -11.14 -4.81 -1.15
CA GLY A 140 -11.30 -5.26 -2.54
C GLY A 140 -12.32 -4.44 -3.35
N HIS A 141 -12.54 -3.17 -2.99
CA HIS A 141 -13.36 -2.28 -3.79
C HIS A 141 -12.74 -1.99 -5.18
N PRO A 142 -13.54 -1.92 -6.26
CA PRO A 142 -13.08 -1.46 -7.58
C PRO A 142 -12.60 0.00 -7.62
N ALA A 143 -12.67 0.78 -6.53
CA ALA A 143 -12.09 2.14 -6.47
C ALA A 143 -10.64 2.20 -6.90
N VAL A 144 -9.87 1.11 -6.84
CA VAL A 144 -8.52 1.07 -7.44
C VAL A 144 -8.50 1.54 -8.89
N ARG A 145 -9.58 1.40 -9.66
CA ARG A 145 -9.66 1.89 -11.04
C ARG A 145 -9.99 3.37 -11.18
N LEU A 146 -10.59 4.00 -10.17
CA LEU A 146 -10.68 5.47 -10.15
C LEU A 146 -9.30 6.08 -10.31
N ILE A 147 -8.33 5.44 -9.70
CA ILE A 147 -6.96 5.89 -9.68
C ILE A 147 -6.38 5.93 -11.09
N GLU A 148 -6.75 4.99 -11.97
CA GLU A 148 -6.35 5.01 -13.39
C GLU A 148 -6.77 6.31 -14.10
N ARG A 149 -7.92 6.88 -13.72
CA ARG A 149 -8.42 8.17 -14.21
C ARG A 149 -7.78 9.34 -13.46
N ALA A 150 -7.59 9.17 -12.14
CA ALA A 150 -6.94 10.15 -11.28
C ALA A 150 -5.43 10.29 -11.54
N VAL A 151 -4.78 9.37 -12.26
CA VAL A 151 -3.35 9.48 -12.66
C VAL A 151 -3.06 10.76 -13.42
N ASN A 152 -4.06 11.31 -14.12
CA ASN A 152 -3.92 12.58 -14.82
C ASN A 152 -4.04 13.82 -13.89
N MET A 153 -4.26 13.65 -12.58
CA MET A 153 -4.44 14.74 -11.64
C MET A 153 -3.13 15.43 -11.28
N GLU A 154 -3.20 16.74 -11.12
CA GLU A 154 -2.08 17.55 -10.67
C GLU A 154 -1.96 17.46 -9.13
N TYR A 155 -0.98 16.70 -8.63
CA TYR A 155 -0.71 16.45 -7.20
C TYR A 155 -0.35 17.69 -6.38
N ARG A 156 -0.23 18.86 -7.02
CA ARG A 156 0.13 20.13 -6.35
C ARG A 156 -0.84 20.56 -5.25
N THR A 157 -2.03 19.96 -5.21
CA THR A 157 -3.08 20.29 -4.25
C THR A 157 -3.09 19.39 -3.01
N ILE A 158 -2.21 18.38 -2.93
CA ILE A 158 -2.15 17.45 -1.80
C ILE A 158 -0.94 17.81 -0.96
N ASP A 159 -1.19 18.43 0.18
CA ASP A 159 -0.20 18.91 1.15
C ASP A 159 -0.02 17.98 2.36
N SER A 160 -0.89 16.98 2.54
CA SER A 160 -0.81 16.04 3.66
C SER A 160 -0.08 14.74 3.28
N PRO A 161 1.03 14.37 3.96
CA PRO A 161 1.68 13.05 3.82
C PRO A 161 0.75 11.87 4.11
N THR A 162 -0.23 12.04 5.01
CA THR A 162 -1.25 11.02 5.28
C THR A 162 -2.02 10.68 4.01
N TYR A 163 -2.41 11.71 3.26
CA TYR A 163 -3.16 11.55 2.02
C TYR A 163 -2.31 10.90 0.94
N ILE A 164 -1.05 11.33 0.83
CA ILE A 164 -0.08 10.73 -0.08
C ILE A 164 0.06 9.23 0.19
N TYR A 165 0.24 8.83 1.44
CA TYR A 165 0.35 7.42 1.83
C TYR A 165 -0.86 6.61 1.36
N ILE A 166 -2.08 7.09 1.64
CA ILE A 166 -3.34 6.40 1.28
C ILE A 166 -3.44 6.26 -0.24
N ILE A 167 -3.10 7.32 -0.97
CA ILE A 167 -3.09 7.30 -2.43
C ILE A 167 -2.09 6.25 -2.92
N SER A 168 -0.85 6.24 -2.40
CA SER A 168 0.19 5.26 -2.74
C SER A 168 -0.20 3.82 -2.41
N PHE A 169 -0.93 3.58 -1.31
CA PHE A 169 -1.50 2.27 -0.98
C PHE A 169 -2.50 1.82 -2.06
N CYS A 170 -3.38 2.75 -2.46
CA CYS A 170 -4.38 2.45 -3.45
C CYS A 170 -3.75 2.21 -4.84
N PHE A 171 -2.65 2.92 -5.17
CA PHE A 171 -1.84 2.68 -6.37
C PHE A 171 -1.15 1.33 -6.37
N ALA A 172 -0.48 0.97 -5.28
CA ALA A 172 0.14 -0.34 -5.13
C ALA A 172 -0.89 -1.45 -5.38
N SER A 173 -2.05 -1.35 -4.74
CA SER A 173 -3.17 -2.27 -4.96
C SER A 173 -3.62 -2.30 -6.43
N PHE A 174 -3.73 -1.15 -7.10
CA PHE A 174 -4.10 -1.04 -8.51
C PHE A 174 -3.09 -1.73 -9.43
N PHE A 175 -1.80 -1.42 -9.31
CA PHE A 175 -0.76 -1.98 -10.18
C PHE A 175 -0.60 -3.49 -9.97
N LEU A 176 -0.68 -3.94 -8.72
CA LEU A 176 -0.73 -5.36 -8.40
C LEU A 176 -1.96 -6.05 -8.96
N THR A 177 -3.06 -5.35 -9.23
CA THR A 177 -4.28 -5.99 -9.76
C THR A 177 -4.36 -5.89 -11.29
N HIS A 178 -3.93 -4.77 -11.88
CA HIS A 178 -4.26 -4.41 -13.27
C HIS A 178 -3.05 -4.07 -14.15
N GLY A 179 -1.81 -4.12 -13.64
CA GLY A 179 -0.61 -3.58 -14.28
C GLY A 179 -0.29 -4.04 -15.72
N THR A 180 -0.91 -5.08 -16.27
CA THR A 180 -0.60 -5.58 -17.62
C THR A 180 -1.39 -4.92 -18.76
N ARG A 181 -2.37 -4.04 -18.48
CA ARG A 181 -3.16 -3.41 -19.55
C ARG A 181 -2.29 -2.47 -20.40
N ARG A 182 -2.11 -2.83 -21.69
CA ARG A 182 -1.40 -2.04 -22.70
C ARG A 182 -1.91 -0.58 -22.68
N GLY A 183 -1.02 0.37 -22.36
CA GLY A 183 -1.32 1.81 -22.32
C GLY A 183 -1.01 2.49 -20.98
N SER A 184 -0.86 1.73 -19.89
CA SER A 184 -0.53 2.28 -18.57
C SER A 184 0.90 2.83 -18.49
N THR A 185 1.85 2.31 -19.26
CA THR A 185 3.27 2.76 -19.26
C THR A 185 3.44 4.25 -19.52
N GLY A 186 2.68 4.80 -20.47
CA GLY A 186 2.76 6.23 -20.81
C GLY A 186 2.10 7.13 -19.77
N ARG A 187 1.33 6.56 -18.84
CA ARG A 187 0.66 7.28 -17.74
C ARG A 187 1.45 7.21 -16.42
N ILE A 188 2.35 6.23 -16.27
CA ILE A 188 3.24 6.09 -15.11
C ILE A 188 4.23 7.26 -14.98
N SER A 189 4.61 7.88 -16.12
CA SER A 189 5.49 9.06 -16.15
C SER A 189 4.83 10.36 -15.67
N PHE A 190 3.51 10.37 -15.39
CA PHE A 190 2.79 11.58 -14.95
C PHE A 190 2.89 11.88 -13.46
N PHE A 191 3.49 11.00 -12.65
CA PHE A 191 3.72 11.25 -11.23
C PHE A 191 4.97 12.10 -10.96
N SER A 192 5.34 13.00 -11.86
CA SER A 192 6.51 13.85 -11.68
C SER A 192 6.08 15.30 -11.47
N TYR A 193 5.94 15.74 -10.21
CA TYR A 193 6.20 17.14 -9.87
C TYR A 193 6.44 17.38 -8.37
N ARG A 194 7.58 18.04 -8.11
CA ARG A 194 8.17 18.59 -6.88
C ARG A 194 8.31 17.71 -5.62
N ASN A 195 7.30 16.92 -5.21
CA ASN A 195 7.39 16.13 -3.96
C ASN A 195 6.94 14.67 -4.10
N LEU A 196 6.28 14.32 -5.19
CA LEU A 196 6.01 12.94 -5.56
C LEU A 196 6.67 12.69 -6.89
N LEU A 197 7.58 11.72 -6.87
CA LEU A 197 8.44 11.38 -7.98
C LEU A 197 7.77 10.29 -8.84
N PRO A 198 8.15 10.13 -10.10
CA PRO A 198 7.54 9.14 -10.98
C PRO A 198 7.64 7.72 -10.37
N ILE A 199 6.68 6.84 -10.66
CA ILE A 199 6.79 5.39 -10.41
C ILE A 199 7.66 4.78 -11.53
N GLU A 200 8.74 5.47 -11.86
CA GLU A 200 9.77 5.01 -12.77
C GLU A 200 10.86 4.37 -11.93
N GLU A 201 11.30 3.19 -12.37
CA GLU A 201 12.30 2.41 -11.67
C GLU A 201 13.53 3.24 -11.28
N SER A 202 14.12 3.98 -12.22
CA SER A 202 15.28 4.86 -11.98
C SER A 202 15.03 5.86 -10.86
N SER A 203 13.84 6.46 -10.82
CA SER A 203 13.47 7.44 -9.81
C SER A 203 13.27 6.80 -8.44
N ILE A 204 12.68 5.60 -8.37
CA ILE A 204 12.55 4.86 -7.10
C ILE A 204 13.93 4.50 -6.54
N TYR A 205 14.88 4.06 -7.38
CA TYR A 205 16.25 3.83 -6.91
C TYR A 205 16.95 5.09 -6.43
N GLU A 206 16.77 6.21 -7.13
CA GLU A 206 17.36 7.49 -6.73
C GLU A 206 16.81 7.96 -5.37
N GLN A 207 15.51 7.79 -5.15
CA GLN A 207 14.88 8.07 -3.86
C GLN A 207 15.41 7.16 -2.76
N TRP A 208 15.47 5.85 -2.97
CA TRP A 208 16.07 4.94 -2.00
C TRP A 208 17.54 5.26 -1.73
N THR A 209 18.30 5.60 -2.76
CA THR A 209 19.70 6.03 -2.61
C THR A 209 19.80 7.25 -1.70
N THR A 210 18.96 8.25 -1.96
CA THR A 210 18.91 9.50 -1.20
C THR A 210 18.46 9.23 0.24
N ALA A 211 17.40 8.44 0.42
CA ALA A 211 16.85 8.07 1.71
C ALA A 211 17.87 7.30 2.56
N MET A 212 18.58 6.33 1.96
CA MET A 212 19.63 5.55 2.63
C MET A 212 20.85 6.40 3.01
N GLU A 213 21.26 7.33 2.14
CA GLU A 213 22.37 8.25 2.46
C GLU A 213 21.99 9.19 3.62
N LYS A 214 20.80 9.78 3.57
CA LYS A 214 20.28 10.64 4.64
C LYS A 214 20.13 9.89 5.95
N LEU A 215 19.65 8.65 5.89
CA LEU A 215 19.54 7.78 7.06
C LEU A 215 20.90 7.47 7.68
N ARG A 216 21.90 7.17 6.84
CA ARG A 216 23.28 6.95 7.27
C ARG A 216 23.86 8.19 7.96
N ILE A 217 23.63 9.37 7.40
CA ILE A 217 24.08 10.64 7.99
C ILE A 217 23.38 10.88 9.34
N TYR A 218 22.06 10.69 9.40
CA TYR A 218 21.30 10.84 10.63
C TYR A 218 21.85 9.97 11.75
N TYR A 219 22.02 8.67 11.49
CA TYR A 219 22.51 7.76 12.52
C TYR A 219 23.95 8.03 12.92
N LYS A 220 24.78 8.51 12.00
CA LYS A 220 26.12 8.98 12.33
C LYS A 220 26.07 10.16 13.32
N ILE A 221 25.26 11.19 13.04
CA ILE A 221 25.10 12.36 13.92
C ILE A 221 24.55 11.91 15.29
N ARG A 222 23.57 11.01 15.31
CA ARG A 222 22.97 10.51 16.54
C ARG A 222 23.96 9.71 17.38
N ALA A 223 24.74 8.83 16.77
CA ALA A 223 25.79 8.08 17.47
C ALA A 223 26.85 9.03 18.07
N GLU A 224 27.23 10.09 17.35
CA GLU A 224 28.13 11.14 17.86
C GLU A 224 27.51 11.89 19.07
N GLN A 225 26.20 12.16 19.05
CA GLN A 225 25.48 12.82 20.15
C GLN A 225 25.31 11.94 21.39
N GLU A 226 25.09 10.64 21.21
CA GLU A 226 24.93 9.66 22.29
C GLU A 226 26.27 9.20 22.91
N GLY A 227 27.38 9.80 22.52
CA GLY A 227 28.69 9.50 23.10
C GLY A 227 29.32 8.21 22.57
N ASP A 228 28.86 7.71 21.42
CA ASP A 228 29.54 6.67 20.64
C ASP A 228 30.17 7.26 19.36
N PRO A 229 31.26 8.04 19.50
CA PRO A 229 31.97 8.60 18.37
C PRO A 229 32.69 7.53 17.53
N THR A 230 32.76 6.28 18.00
CA THR A 230 33.38 5.18 17.26
C THR A 230 32.46 4.59 16.18
N GLY A 231 31.17 4.97 16.19
CA GLY A 231 30.19 4.47 15.24
C GLY A 231 29.92 2.97 15.39
N GLN A 232 30.08 2.44 16.61
CA GLN A 232 29.76 1.04 16.91
C GLN A 232 28.24 0.80 17.00
N LEU A 233 27.47 1.83 17.33
CA LEU A 233 26.03 1.91 17.15
C LEU A 233 25.75 1.83 15.66
N ASN A 234 25.59 0.59 15.22
CA ASN A 234 25.16 0.30 13.88
C ASN A 234 23.75 0.87 13.73
N TYR A 235 23.48 1.59 12.65
CA TYR A 235 22.13 2.09 12.35
C TYR A 235 21.06 0.99 12.35
N ARG A 236 21.49 -0.27 12.24
CA ARG A 236 20.71 -1.49 12.42
C ARG A 236 20.03 -1.59 13.79
N ASP A 237 20.62 -1.01 14.83
CA ASP A 237 20.20 -1.20 16.22
C ASP A 237 19.29 -0.08 16.74
N LEU A 238 19.20 1.03 16.02
CA LEU A 238 18.40 2.18 16.41
C LEU A 238 17.01 2.13 15.76
N PRO A 239 15.93 2.47 16.46
CA PRO A 239 14.62 2.57 15.84
C PRO A 239 14.58 3.76 14.86
N PHE A 240 13.54 3.79 14.03
CA PHE A 240 13.32 4.86 13.06
C PHE A 240 12.40 5.93 13.67
N GLU A 241 12.79 7.20 13.67
CA GLU A 241 12.03 8.33 14.29
C GLU A 241 11.69 8.20 15.78
N GLY A 242 12.65 7.72 16.58
CA GLY A 242 12.38 7.55 18.02
C GLY A 242 11.62 6.26 18.29
N THR A 243 10.65 6.28 19.20
CA THR A 243 10.14 5.06 19.86
C THR A 243 8.77 4.63 19.34
N CYS A 244 8.05 5.52 18.66
CA CYS A 244 6.74 5.27 18.06
C CYS A 244 6.52 6.14 16.82
N VAL A 245 5.66 5.64 15.91
CA VAL A 245 5.19 6.42 14.77
C VAL A 245 4.11 7.43 15.19
N PRO A 246 4.05 8.61 14.53
CA PRO A 246 2.97 9.58 14.74
C PRO A 246 1.60 8.94 14.47
N ARG A 247 0.64 9.07 15.39
CA ARG A 247 -0.64 8.35 15.34
C ARG A 247 -1.81 9.21 14.91
N THR A 248 -1.69 10.53 15.02
CA THR A 248 -2.73 11.46 14.56
C THR A 248 -2.35 12.09 13.22
N LYS A 249 -3.35 12.55 12.47
CA LYS A 249 -3.09 13.28 11.21
C LYS A 249 -2.19 14.50 11.46
N GLN A 250 -2.42 15.24 12.54
CA GLN A 250 -1.62 16.42 12.87
C GLN A 250 -0.17 16.05 13.14
N GLU A 251 0.10 15.02 13.93
CA GLU A 251 1.48 14.55 14.20
C GLU A 251 2.20 14.11 12.92
N ILE A 252 1.47 13.42 12.02
CA ILE A 252 2.00 12.99 10.73
C ILE A 252 2.32 14.21 9.86
N ASP A 253 1.41 15.18 9.77
CA ASP A 253 1.61 16.37 8.95
C ASP A 253 2.73 17.27 9.52
N ASP A 254 2.81 17.43 10.84
CA ASP A 254 3.87 18.17 11.55
C ASP A 254 5.25 17.54 11.31
N SER A 255 5.33 16.20 11.27
CA SER A 255 6.58 15.49 10.94
C SER A 255 7.06 15.75 9.50
N TYR A 256 6.19 16.26 8.63
CA TYR A 256 6.43 16.44 7.21
C TYR A 256 6.61 17.90 6.77
N GLU A 257 5.99 18.87 7.45
CA GLU A 257 6.23 20.30 7.17
C GLU A 257 7.70 20.70 7.36
N VAL A 258 8.41 20.00 8.27
CA VAL A 258 9.88 20.12 8.45
C VAL A 258 10.64 19.75 7.17
N VAL A 259 10.07 18.87 6.32
CA VAL A 259 10.70 18.37 5.09
C VAL A 259 10.42 19.30 3.90
N LEU A 260 9.21 19.83 3.75
CA LEU A 260 8.82 20.56 2.53
C LEU A 260 9.47 21.94 2.39
N HIS A 261 9.68 22.67 3.49
CA HIS A 261 10.18 24.04 3.45
C HIS A 261 11.68 24.18 3.14
N ASP A 262 12.46 23.09 3.23
CA ASP A 262 13.94 23.11 3.10
C ASP A 262 14.45 22.49 1.77
N THR A 263 13.53 22.06 0.88
CA THR A 263 13.88 21.42 -0.41
C THR A 263 14.56 22.38 -1.38
N LEU A 264 14.48 23.68 -1.12
CA LEU A 264 15.13 24.72 -1.93
C LEU A 264 16.59 25.00 -1.52
N THR A 265 17.06 24.46 -0.39
CA THR A 265 18.35 24.85 0.24
C THR A 265 19.36 23.70 0.37
N HIS A 266 19.04 22.48 -0.07
CA HIS A 266 19.94 21.30 0.02
C HIS A 266 20.40 20.94 1.45
N THR A 267 19.83 21.55 2.48
CA THR A 267 20.21 21.32 3.88
C THR A 267 19.41 20.15 4.44
N ASN A 268 20.12 19.15 4.98
CA ASN A 268 19.70 18.15 5.98
C ASN A 268 18.22 17.76 6.18
N GLU A 269 17.43 17.58 5.12
CA GLU A 269 16.10 16.95 5.31
C GLU A 269 16.23 15.53 5.85
N MET A 270 15.56 15.29 6.99
CA MET A 270 15.37 13.98 7.57
C MET A 270 14.11 13.37 6.95
N TRP A 271 14.23 12.14 6.48
CA TRP A 271 13.09 11.40 5.97
C TRP A 271 12.21 10.94 7.11
N SER A 272 10.90 11.16 7.01
CA SER A 272 9.97 10.68 8.02
C SER A 272 9.56 9.22 7.85
N ALA A 273 8.98 8.59 8.88
CA ALA A 273 8.59 7.18 8.83
C ALA A 273 7.48 7.01 7.81
N VAL A 274 6.55 7.96 7.77
CA VAL A 274 5.49 8.02 6.77
C VAL A 274 6.10 8.12 5.37
N ALA A 275 7.10 8.98 5.16
CA ALA A 275 7.78 9.10 3.87
C ALA A 275 8.49 7.81 3.43
N PHE A 276 9.13 7.09 4.36
CA PHE A 276 9.72 5.78 4.05
C PHE A 276 8.67 4.72 3.72
N HIS A 277 7.58 4.64 4.48
CA HIS A 277 6.53 3.67 4.17
C HIS A 277 5.83 4.02 2.85
N GLU A 278 5.59 5.30 2.56
CA GLU A 278 5.10 5.78 1.27
C GLU A 278 6.02 5.34 0.12
N LEU A 279 7.34 5.53 0.26
CA LEU A 279 8.33 5.06 -0.71
C LEU A 279 8.29 3.54 -0.88
N CYS A 280 8.06 2.79 0.20
CA CYS A 280 7.85 1.35 0.14
C CYS A 280 6.60 0.98 -0.68
N LEU A 281 5.48 1.68 -0.50
CA LEU A 281 4.25 1.44 -1.27
C LEU A 281 4.46 1.70 -2.77
N ARG A 282 5.17 2.78 -3.13
CA ARG A 282 5.54 3.05 -4.53
C ARG A 282 6.51 2.01 -5.08
N THR A 283 7.40 1.49 -4.24
CA THR A 283 8.29 0.39 -4.59
C THR A 283 7.50 -0.87 -4.92
N VAL A 284 6.49 -1.22 -4.13
CA VAL A 284 5.57 -2.35 -4.41
C VAL A 284 4.83 -2.14 -5.73
N ALA A 285 4.30 -0.93 -5.96
CA ALA A 285 3.60 -0.59 -7.19
C ALA A 285 4.48 -0.83 -8.43
N MET A 286 5.70 -0.28 -8.40
CA MET A 286 6.68 -0.38 -9.48
C MET A 286 7.16 -1.81 -9.69
N MET A 287 7.62 -2.47 -8.63
CA MET A 287 8.11 -3.85 -8.69
C MET A 287 7.00 -4.81 -9.18
N GLY A 288 5.79 -4.69 -8.63
CA GLY A 288 4.64 -5.49 -9.03
C GLY A 288 4.24 -5.29 -10.50
N TYR A 289 4.29 -4.04 -10.98
CA TYR A 289 4.07 -3.70 -12.39
C TYR A 289 5.12 -4.36 -13.29
N ASP A 290 6.40 -4.16 -12.99
CA ASP A 290 7.51 -4.66 -13.80
C ASP A 290 7.55 -6.19 -13.85
N TYR A 291 7.29 -6.84 -12.71
CA TYR A 291 7.24 -8.29 -12.64
C TYR A 291 6.11 -8.88 -13.49
N LYS A 292 4.91 -8.31 -13.44
CA LYS A 292 3.80 -8.74 -14.30
C LYS A 292 4.07 -8.50 -15.78
N ARG A 293 4.69 -7.37 -16.12
CA ARG A 293 5.11 -7.07 -17.48
C ARG A 293 6.14 -8.09 -17.97
N PHE A 294 7.09 -8.45 -17.12
CA PHE A 294 8.08 -9.48 -17.41
C PHE A 294 7.41 -10.83 -17.72
N LEU A 295 6.51 -11.29 -16.85
CA LEU A 295 5.79 -12.56 -17.02
C LEU A 295 4.91 -12.58 -18.28
N SER A 296 4.45 -11.41 -18.74
CA SER A 296 3.63 -11.27 -19.95
C SER A 296 4.44 -11.28 -21.27
N SER A 297 5.78 -11.37 -21.20
CA SER A 297 6.67 -11.37 -22.36
C SER A 297 7.32 -12.75 -22.55
N PRO A 298 6.74 -13.65 -23.38
CA PRO A 298 7.22 -15.02 -23.56
C PRO A 298 8.67 -15.10 -24.04
N GLU A 299 9.12 -14.10 -24.80
CA GLU A 299 10.48 -14.02 -25.37
C GLU A 299 11.56 -13.76 -24.31
N SER A 300 11.19 -13.29 -23.12
CA SER A 300 12.13 -12.98 -22.04
C SER A 300 12.61 -14.22 -21.29
N PHE A 301 11.91 -15.35 -21.41
CA PHE A 301 12.30 -16.63 -20.85
C PHE A 301 13.30 -17.29 -21.80
N GLY A 302 14.54 -16.81 -21.82
CA GLY A 302 15.62 -17.53 -22.50
C GLY A 302 15.61 -19.01 -22.09
N SER A 303 16.04 -19.90 -23.00
CA SER A 303 16.01 -21.37 -22.90
C SER A 303 16.77 -21.99 -21.70
N HIS A 304 17.23 -21.18 -20.74
CA HIS A 304 18.10 -21.58 -19.63
C HIS A 304 17.46 -21.46 -18.25
N ILE A 305 16.16 -21.19 -18.12
CA ILE A 305 15.52 -21.18 -16.80
C ILE A 305 15.37 -22.63 -16.35
N PRO A 306 16.07 -23.08 -15.29
CA PRO A 306 15.89 -24.41 -14.76
C PRO A 306 14.44 -24.51 -14.28
N GLN A 307 13.68 -25.44 -14.86
CA GLN A 307 12.25 -25.69 -14.65
C GLN A 307 11.88 -26.13 -13.21
N SER A 308 12.75 -25.98 -12.22
CA SER A 308 12.60 -26.73 -10.98
C SER A 308 11.57 -26.17 -10.00
N ASP A 309 11.18 -24.89 -10.09
CA ASP A 309 10.19 -24.31 -9.17
C ASP A 309 9.09 -23.51 -9.90
N PRO A 310 7.85 -24.03 -9.98
CA PRO A 310 6.74 -23.34 -10.65
C PRO A 310 6.35 -22.02 -9.98
N ARG A 311 6.71 -21.82 -8.71
CA ARG A 311 6.41 -20.58 -7.97
C ARG A 311 7.17 -19.37 -8.51
N ARG A 312 8.29 -19.58 -9.22
CA ARG A 312 9.05 -18.54 -9.93
C ARG A 312 8.27 -17.84 -11.05
N LEU A 313 7.22 -18.49 -11.53
CA LEU A 313 6.36 -17.99 -12.60
C LEU A 313 5.07 -17.38 -12.05
N LYS A 314 4.82 -17.47 -10.73
CA LYS A 314 3.63 -16.88 -10.11
C LYS A 314 3.86 -15.37 -9.97
N PRO A 315 3.00 -14.51 -10.57
CA PRO A 315 3.05 -13.07 -10.33
C PRO A 315 2.87 -12.78 -8.84
N ALA A 316 3.36 -11.65 -8.34
CA ALA A 316 3.03 -11.18 -7.01
C ALA A 316 1.49 -11.11 -6.82
N PRO A 317 0.97 -11.32 -5.60
CA PRO A 317 -0.45 -11.37 -5.36
C PRO A 317 -1.09 -10.04 -5.73
N SER A 318 -2.24 -10.11 -6.37
CA SER A 318 -3.06 -8.94 -6.64
C SER A 318 -3.57 -8.32 -5.34
N GLY A 319 -3.90 -7.03 -5.39
CA GLY A 319 -4.53 -6.37 -4.25
C GLY A 319 -5.86 -7.02 -3.82
N TYR A 320 -6.50 -7.79 -4.71
CA TYR A 320 -7.72 -8.56 -4.39
C TYR A 320 -7.45 -9.94 -3.78
N GLU A 321 -6.24 -10.47 -3.92
CA GLU A 321 -5.85 -11.75 -3.32
C GLU A 321 -5.36 -11.53 -1.88
N ILE A 322 -4.70 -10.41 -1.61
CA ILE A 322 -4.19 -10.08 -0.27
C ILE A 322 -5.35 -9.97 0.75
N PRO A 323 -5.33 -10.72 1.86
CA PRO A 323 -6.38 -10.71 2.87
C PRO A 323 -6.18 -9.56 3.87
N PHE A 324 -6.16 -8.30 3.41
CA PHE A 324 -5.88 -7.13 4.26
C PHE A 324 -6.69 -7.11 5.57
N GLU A 325 -7.99 -7.44 5.52
CA GLU A 325 -8.88 -7.50 6.70
C GLU A 325 -8.43 -8.49 7.78
N SER A 326 -7.61 -9.50 7.45
CA SER A 326 -7.10 -10.47 8.41
C SER A 326 -5.92 -9.95 9.25
N PHE A 327 -5.25 -8.89 8.80
CA PHE A 327 -4.06 -8.37 9.46
C PHE A 327 -4.00 -6.83 9.57
N MET A 328 -5.04 -6.13 9.10
CA MET A 328 -5.19 -4.69 9.25
C MET A 328 -6.39 -4.39 10.14
N LYS A 329 -6.20 -3.59 11.18
CA LYS A 329 -7.29 -2.99 11.96
C LYS A 329 -7.91 -1.82 11.20
N LEU A 330 -8.56 -2.13 10.08
CA LEU A 330 -9.05 -1.11 9.14
C LEU A 330 -9.97 -0.10 9.84
N PRO A 331 -9.70 1.21 9.74
CA PRO A 331 -10.62 2.23 10.24
C PRO A 331 -11.90 2.23 9.42
N GLU A 332 -12.96 2.77 10.02
CA GLU A 332 -14.23 2.95 9.31
C GLU A 332 -14.08 4.01 8.20
N PRO A 333 -14.83 3.89 7.08
CA PRO A 333 -14.88 4.98 6.10
C PRO A 333 -15.28 6.30 6.77
N PHE A 334 -14.64 7.39 6.37
CA PHE A 334 -14.78 8.73 6.96
C PHE A 334 -14.28 8.88 8.40
N GLY A 335 -13.51 7.91 8.92
CA GLY A 335 -12.70 8.07 10.13
C GLY A 335 -11.46 8.95 9.90
N ASP A 336 -10.59 9.04 10.91
CA ASP A 336 -9.31 9.74 10.76
C ASP A 336 -8.42 8.97 9.76
N PRO A 337 -8.02 9.58 8.63
CA PRO A 337 -7.15 8.93 7.65
C PRO A 337 -5.81 8.46 8.25
N ALA A 338 -5.32 9.07 9.32
CA ALA A 338 -4.06 8.67 9.98
C ALA A 338 -4.14 7.26 10.59
N GLU A 339 -5.32 6.85 11.07
CA GLU A 339 -5.51 5.50 11.62
C GLU A 339 -5.20 4.42 10.57
N PHE A 340 -5.40 4.72 9.29
CA PHE A 340 -5.13 3.77 8.20
C PHE A 340 -3.62 3.52 8.00
N VAL A 341 -2.77 4.54 8.18
CA VAL A 341 -1.33 4.48 7.85
C VAL A 341 -0.60 3.37 8.59
N TRP A 342 -1.03 3.11 9.83
CA TRP A 342 -0.34 2.20 10.75
C TRP A 342 -1.19 1.01 11.21
N CYS A 343 -2.41 0.86 10.69
CA CYS A 343 -3.34 -0.16 11.17
C CYS A 343 -2.90 -1.61 10.94
N HIS A 344 -1.87 -1.83 10.12
CA HIS A 344 -1.29 -3.14 9.85
C HIS A 344 -0.19 -3.53 10.84
N LEU A 345 0.49 -2.57 11.47
CA LEU A 345 1.75 -2.83 12.19
C LEU A 345 1.58 -3.81 13.34
N GLU A 346 0.58 -3.61 14.19
CA GLU A 346 0.38 -4.42 15.40
C GLU A 346 0.26 -5.91 15.07
N GLN A 347 -0.56 -6.26 14.07
CA GLN A 347 -0.72 -7.65 13.68
C GLN A 347 0.44 -8.15 12.82
N MET A 348 0.91 -7.37 11.83
CA MET A 348 1.94 -7.83 10.90
C MET A 348 3.33 -7.97 11.53
N THR A 349 3.55 -7.36 12.68
CA THR A 349 4.78 -7.51 13.47
C THR A 349 4.60 -8.46 14.65
N SER A 350 3.43 -9.09 14.81
CA SER A 350 3.23 -10.10 15.85
C SER A 350 3.98 -11.39 15.52
N LYS A 351 4.35 -12.15 16.56
CA LYS A 351 4.99 -13.46 16.40
C LYS A 351 4.13 -14.40 15.58
N GLU A 352 2.84 -14.46 15.89
CA GLU A 352 1.88 -15.32 15.21
C GLU A 352 1.82 -15.01 13.72
N PHE A 353 1.84 -13.73 13.35
CA PHE A 353 1.85 -13.36 11.95
C PHE A 353 3.19 -13.68 11.27
N LEU A 354 4.33 -13.38 11.90
CA LEU A 354 5.64 -13.58 11.29
C LEU A 354 5.94 -15.07 11.04
N GLU A 355 5.61 -15.92 12.02
CA GLU A 355 5.84 -17.37 11.97
C GLU A 355 4.74 -18.15 11.23
N ASP A 356 3.61 -17.53 10.93
CA ASP A 356 2.52 -18.15 10.18
C ASP A 356 2.87 -18.30 8.70
N GLY A 357 3.21 -19.52 8.33
CA GLY A 357 3.42 -19.95 6.95
C GLY A 357 4.78 -19.54 6.38
N LYS A 358 4.84 -19.49 5.06
CA LYS A 358 6.06 -19.19 4.30
C LYS A 358 5.98 -17.83 3.65
N TRP A 359 7.13 -17.20 3.54
CA TRP A 359 7.34 -15.97 2.82
C TRP A 359 8.07 -16.25 1.50
N MET A 360 7.73 -15.46 0.50
CA MET A 360 8.37 -15.48 -0.80
C MET A 360 8.48 -14.05 -1.31
N GLY A 361 9.27 -13.85 -2.35
CA GLY A 361 9.45 -12.51 -2.86
C GLY A 361 10.51 -12.43 -3.94
N TYR A 362 11.04 -11.23 -4.12
CA TYR A 362 12.18 -11.02 -4.99
C TYR A 362 12.96 -9.79 -4.59
N TYR A 363 14.19 -9.72 -5.07
CA TYR A 363 15.02 -8.55 -4.99
C TYR A 363 15.66 -8.21 -6.33
N THR A 364 15.91 -6.93 -6.53
CA THR A 364 16.56 -6.40 -7.72
C THR A 364 18.05 -6.19 -7.45
N THR A 365 18.88 -6.04 -8.48
CA THR A 365 20.32 -5.73 -8.32
C THR A 365 20.68 -4.51 -9.15
N ARG A 366 21.23 -3.47 -8.54
CA ARG A 366 21.73 -2.29 -9.27
C ARG A 366 23.21 -2.47 -9.60
N TYR A 367 23.56 -3.33 -10.54
CA TYR A 367 24.96 -3.40 -11.00
C TYR A 367 25.32 -2.19 -11.88
N SER A 368 26.08 -1.26 -11.28
CA SER A 368 26.96 -0.25 -11.91
C SER A 368 26.57 0.23 -13.32
N GLY A 369 25.50 1.04 -13.41
CA GLY A 369 25.25 1.91 -14.57
C GLY A 369 24.65 1.27 -15.83
N ARG A 370 24.37 -0.05 -15.86
CA ARG A 370 23.67 -0.72 -16.98
C ARG A 370 22.28 -1.23 -16.58
N GLY A 371 21.58 -0.48 -15.73
CA GLY A 371 20.44 -0.90 -14.93
C GLY A 371 19.34 -1.67 -15.67
N LEU A 372 18.99 -1.29 -16.90
CA LEU A 372 17.94 -1.97 -17.68
C LEU A 372 18.44 -3.11 -18.57
N GLU A 373 19.67 -3.02 -19.08
CA GLU A 373 20.18 -3.97 -20.07
C GLU A 373 20.66 -5.27 -19.40
N TYR A 374 21.22 -5.16 -18.19
CA TYR A 374 21.64 -6.32 -17.41
C TYR A 374 20.46 -7.11 -16.85
N MET A 375 19.41 -6.41 -16.39
CA MET A 375 18.14 -7.04 -15.96
C MET A 375 17.43 -7.82 -17.07
N ARG A 376 17.55 -7.37 -18.32
CA ARG A 376 17.02 -8.10 -19.48
C ARG A 376 17.82 -9.35 -19.82
N ARG A 377 19.11 -9.40 -19.45
CA ARG A 377 20.04 -10.42 -19.94
C ARG A 377 20.25 -11.59 -18.97
N ASP A 378 20.32 -11.32 -17.67
CA ASP A 378 20.57 -12.34 -16.64
C ASP A 378 19.28 -12.90 -15.98
N GLY A 379 18.14 -12.60 -16.60
CA GLY A 379 16.82 -12.94 -16.08
C GLY A 379 16.37 -11.96 -14.99
N PRO A 380 15.05 -11.85 -14.79
CA PRO A 380 14.48 -10.90 -13.86
C PRO A 380 14.89 -11.28 -12.44
N HIS A 381 14.89 -10.29 -11.57
CA HIS A 381 14.79 -10.37 -10.11
C HIS A 381 15.14 -11.70 -9.44
N GLN A 382 16.07 -11.64 -8.49
CA GLN A 382 16.45 -12.79 -7.70
C GLN A 382 15.26 -13.20 -6.82
N TYR A 383 14.51 -14.20 -7.29
CA TYR A 383 13.36 -14.75 -6.60
C TYR A 383 13.79 -15.41 -5.27
N ILE A 384 13.00 -15.19 -4.24
CA ILE A 384 13.17 -15.71 -2.89
C ILE A 384 11.95 -16.59 -2.57
N VAL A 385 12.19 -17.78 -2.02
CA VAL A 385 11.16 -18.74 -1.59
C VAL A 385 11.48 -19.39 -0.27
N ASP A 386 10.42 -19.99 0.30
CA ASP A 386 10.50 -20.85 1.47
C ASP A 386 11.14 -20.13 2.66
N VAL A 387 10.94 -18.80 2.75
CA VAL A 387 11.43 -18.03 3.89
C VAL A 387 10.51 -18.29 5.07
N GLU A 388 11.04 -18.97 6.08
CA GLU A 388 10.33 -19.27 7.33
C GLU A 388 10.98 -18.45 8.44
N PHE A 389 10.29 -17.40 8.89
CA PHE A 389 10.73 -16.60 10.02
C PHE A 389 10.42 -17.30 11.35
N LYS A 390 11.29 -17.11 12.32
CA LYS A 390 11.14 -17.49 13.72
C LYS A 390 11.50 -16.30 14.58
N VAL A 391 10.60 -15.93 15.49
CA VAL A 391 10.88 -14.92 16.51
C VAL A 391 11.71 -15.58 17.60
N ILE A 392 12.88 -15.02 17.83
CA ILE A 392 13.79 -15.44 18.90
C ILE A 392 13.15 -14.96 20.21
N PRO A 393 12.80 -15.85 21.16
CA PRO A 393 12.35 -15.44 22.47
C PRO A 393 13.39 -14.52 23.09
N ASP A 394 12.96 -13.42 23.69
CA ASP A 394 13.90 -12.56 24.39
C ASP A 394 14.35 -13.31 25.64
N ASP A 395 15.60 -13.81 25.65
CA ASP A 395 16.18 -14.46 26.84
C ASP A 395 16.25 -13.47 28.03
N ASN A 396 16.01 -12.16 27.79
CA ASN A 396 15.93 -11.11 28.81
C ASN A 396 14.56 -11.00 29.50
N ASP A 397 13.52 -11.76 29.11
CA ASP A 397 12.21 -11.77 29.79
C ASP A 397 12.32 -12.12 31.29
N GLY A 398 13.45 -12.68 31.74
CA GLY A 398 13.70 -13.04 33.14
C GLY A 398 14.32 -11.96 34.02
N ASN A 399 14.85 -10.85 33.48
CA ASN A 399 15.55 -9.81 34.25
C ASN A 399 15.34 -8.40 33.64
N VAL A 400 14.11 -8.07 33.24
CA VAL A 400 13.74 -6.67 33.08
C VAL A 400 13.70 -6.07 34.49
N GLU A 401 14.85 -5.64 35.00
CA GLU A 401 14.89 -4.69 36.11
C GLU A 401 13.96 -3.52 35.73
N ASP A 402 13.13 -3.04 36.67
CA ASP A 402 12.03 -2.05 36.55
C ASP A 402 12.41 -0.65 35.97
N GLY A 403 13.31 -0.59 34.99
CA GLY A 403 13.81 0.62 34.35
C GLY A 403 14.47 0.39 32.99
N VAL A 404 14.33 -0.78 32.36
CA VAL A 404 14.72 -0.93 30.95
C VAL A 404 13.81 -0.02 30.13
N ASN A 405 14.44 0.94 29.47
CA ASN A 405 13.82 1.96 28.65
C ASN A 405 12.89 1.30 27.62
N GLU A 406 11.56 1.34 27.84
CA GLU A 406 10.52 0.81 26.92
C GLU A 406 10.67 1.34 25.48
N GLU A 407 11.48 2.39 25.34
CA GLU A 407 11.85 3.09 24.12
C GLU A 407 12.56 2.25 23.03
N LEU A 408 13.19 1.10 23.35
CA LEU A 408 13.99 0.33 22.39
C LEU A 408 13.50 -1.12 22.18
N TRP A 409 12.21 -1.37 22.35
CA TRP A 409 11.67 -2.72 22.15
C TRP A 409 11.72 -3.16 20.66
N PHE A 410 12.31 -4.33 20.40
CA PHE A 410 12.37 -4.98 19.09
C PHE A 410 12.18 -6.49 19.23
N LEU A 411 11.76 -7.13 18.13
CA LEU A 411 11.69 -8.58 18.00
C LEU A 411 12.93 -9.08 17.29
N GLY A 412 13.74 -9.91 17.96
CA GLY A 412 14.80 -10.66 17.31
C GLY A 412 14.19 -11.70 16.37
N ILE A 413 14.68 -11.78 15.13
CA ILE A 413 14.19 -12.76 14.16
C ILE A 413 15.32 -13.54 13.52
N THR A 414 15.04 -14.81 13.23
CA THR A 414 15.89 -15.69 12.41
C THR A 414 15.01 -16.40 11.38
N GLY A 415 15.63 -17.01 10.37
CA GLY A 415 14.94 -17.78 9.37
C GLY A 415 15.89 -18.36 8.35
N SER A 416 15.33 -19.15 7.45
CA SER A 416 16.04 -19.70 6.30
C SER A 416 15.17 -19.62 5.09
N GLY A 417 15.76 -19.55 3.91
CA GLY A 417 15.04 -19.60 2.65
C GLY A 417 15.95 -20.01 1.50
N ARG A 418 15.44 -19.89 0.28
CA ARG A 418 16.17 -20.23 -0.94
C ARG A 418 16.03 -19.14 -1.98
N ASP A 419 17.11 -18.84 -2.70
CA ASP A 419 17.08 -17.98 -3.89
C ASP A 419 17.86 -18.60 -5.05
N ARG A 420 18.16 -17.82 -6.11
CA ARG A 420 18.93 -18.32 -7.26
C ARG A 420 20.33 -18.82 -6.92
N ARG A 421 20.93 -18.39 -5.81
CA ARG A 421 22.30 -18.73 -5.38
C ARG A 421 22.33 -19.95 -4.46
N GLY A 422 21.18 -20.38 -3.94
CA GLY A 422 21.06 -21.54 -3.08
C GLY A 422 20.28 -21.22 -1.81
N GLU A 423 20.53 -22.02 -0.79
CA GLU A 423 19.96 -21.83 0.54
C GLU A 423 20.69 -20.69 1.27
N PHE A 424 19.93 -19.93 2.05
CA PHE A 424 20.43 -18.82 2.84
C PHE A 424 19.75 -18.80 4.20
N GLU A 425 20.46 -18.22 5.17
CA GLU A 425 19.92 -17.87 6.47
C GLU A 425 19.62 -16.36 6.50
N ILE A 426 18.64 -15.96 7.29
CA ILE A 426 18.29 -14.57 7.50
C ILE A 426 18.16 -14.33 9.00
N SER A 427 18.74 -13.25 9.49
CA SER A 427 18.64 -12.88 10.91
C SER A 427 18.55 -11.37 11.07
N GLY A 428 17.91 -10.88 12.11
CA GLY A 428 17.85 -9.45 12.34
C GLY A 428 16.80 -9.04 13.37
N LYS A 429 16.23 -7.85 13.16
CA LYS A 429 15.33 -7.19 14.10
C LYS A 429 14.12 -6.61 13.37
N ILE A 430 12.96 -6.70 14.00
CA ILE A 430 11.75 -5.97 13.61
C ILE A 430 11.40 -5.03 14.76
N PHE A 431 11.11 -3.77 14.48
CA PHE A 431 10.72 -2.76 15.45
C PHE A 431 9.20 -2.53 15.34
N PRO A 432 8.37 -3.19 16.16
CA PRO A 432 6.91 -3.20 15.98
C PRO A 432 6.27 -1.80 15.98
N ASN A 433 6.79 -0.90 16.80
CA ASN A 433 6.26 0.46 16.94
C ASN A 433 6.50 1.36 15.73
N THR A 434 7.50 1.01 14.91
CA THR A 434 7.89 1.82 13.74
C THR A 434 7.73 1.09 12.42
N GLY A 435 7.49 -0.22 12.46
CA GLY A 435 7.51 -1.07 11.28
C GLY A 435 8.89 -1.25 10.67
N LYS A 436 9.97 -0.63 11.19
CA LYS A 436 11.32 -0.84 10.67
C LYS A 436 11.72 -2.31 10.77
N VAL A 437 12.34 -2.82 9.72
CA VAL A 437 12.83 -4.19 9.59
C VAL A 437 14.28 -4.12 9.15
N VAL A 438 15.19 -4.70 9.94
CA VAL A 438 16.61 -4.77 9.61
C VAL A 438 17.01 -6.22 9.57
N LEU A 439 17.44 -6.71 8.42
CA LEU A 439 17.81 -8.12 8.24
C LEU A 439 19.22 -8.22 7.68
N GLU A 440 19.88 -9.32 7.98
CA GLU A 440 21.12 -9.74 7.37
C GLU A 440 20.88 -11.11 6.76
N LYS A 441 21.12 -11.20 5.45
CA LYS A 441 21.04 -12.46 4.71
C LYS A 441 22.43 -13.04 4.52
N THR A 442 22.64 -14.26 4.99
CA THR A 442 23.92 -14.99 4.90
C THR A 442 23.76 -16.26 4.07
N PHE A 443 24.75 -16.59 3.25
CA PHE A 443 24.74 -17.83 2.47
C PHE A 443 25.54 -18.91 3.20
N SER A 444 24.92 -20.07 3.42
CA SER A 444 25.53 -21.20 4.12
C SER A 444 26.66 -21.87 3.33
N TYR A 445 26.66 -21.73 2.00
CA TYR A 445 27.69 -22.30 1.14
C TYR A 445 28.14 -21.31 0.05
N PHE A 446 29.28 -20.66 0.26
CA PHE A 446 30.01 -19.96 -0.80
C PHE A 446 31.31 -20.71 -1.10
N PRO A 447 31.53 -21.18 -2.34
CA PRO A 447 32.83 -21.68 -2.75
C PRO A 447 33.88 -20.59 -2.52
N PRO A 448 35.02 -20.87 -1.86
CA PRO A 448 36.01 -19.87 -1.47
C PRO A 448 36.69 -19.11 -2.64
N LEU A 449 36.34 -19.41 -3.89
CA LEU A 449 37.06 -18.99 -5.09
C LEU A 449 36.49 -17.74 -5.79
N ARG A 450 35.35 -17.20 -5.37
CA ARG A 450 34.76 -16.01 -6.02
C ARG A 450 34.23 -15.02 -4.97
N ALA A 451 35.05 -14.01 -4.66
CA ALA A 451 34.76 -12.84 -3.83
C ALA A 451 34.45 -13.13 -2.33
N PRO A 452 35.46 -13.07 -1.43
CA PRO A 452 35.27 -13.25 0.02
C PRO A 452 34.39 -12.18 0.68
N THR A 453 34.04 -11.10 -0.03
CA THR A 453 33.32 -9.94 0.51
C THR A 453 31.80 -10.07 0.48
N MET A 454 31.21 -11.05 -0.22
CA MET A 454 29.75 -11.14 -0.39
C MET A 454 29.11 -12.26 0.47
N ARG A 455 29.58 -12.40 1.72
CA ARG A 455 29.04 -13.42 2.64
C ARG A 455 27.71 -13.01 3.26
N SER A 456 27.50 -11.71 3.47
CA SER A 456 26.26 -11.19 4.02
C SER A 456 25.73 -10.00 3.22
N LEU A 457 24.41 -9.86 3.21
CA LEU A 457 23.68 -8.77 2.55
C LEU A 457 22.74 -8.14 3.57
N ASP A 458 22.96 -6.86 3.84
CA ASP A 458 22.14 -6.09 4.78
C ASP A 458 20.89 -5.59 4.12
N TRP A 459 19.75 -5.71 4.79
CA TRP A 459 18.46 -5.27 4.31
C TRP A 459 17.92 -4.24 5.30
N MET A 460 17.59 -3.07 4.79
CA MET A 460 16.83 -2.03 5.48
C MET A 460 15.46 -1.95 4.84
N ALA A 461 14.45 -2.40 5.55
CA ALA A 461 13.10 -2.55 5.07
C ALA A 461 12.08 -2.04 6.08
N PHE A 462 10.82 -2.04 5.67
CA PHE A 462 9.68 -1.68 6.50
C PHE A 462 8.56 -2.69 6.30
N MET A 463 7.84 -2.94 7.38
CA MET A 463 6.60 -3.70 7.37
C MET A 463 5.51 -2.82 6.77
N THR A 464 4.94 -3.26 5.66
CA THR A 464 3.86 -2.58 4.95
C THR A 464 2.65 -3.52 4.84
N PRO A 465 1.45 -3.01 4.51
CA PRO A 465 0.31 -3.87 4.19
C PRO A 465 0.56 -4.91 3.09
N PHE A 466 1.60 -4.71 2.27
CA PHE A 466 2.00 -5.60 1.18
C PHE A 466 3.19 -6.50 1.53
N GLY A 467 3.60 -6.53 2.79
CA GLY A 467 4.70 -7.35 3.30
C GLY A 467 5.95 -6.53 3.64
N ILE A 468 7.12 -7.16 3.63
CA ILE A 468 8.40 -6.53 3.99
C ILE A 468 9.00 -5.93 2.72
N VAL A 469 9.14 -4.61 2.68
CA VAL A 469 9.59 -3.87 1.50
C VAL A 469 10.76 -2.98 1.87
N GLY A 470 11.80 -2.92 1.05
CA GLY A 470 12.95 -2.10 1.37
C GLY A 470 14.06 -2.09 0.36
N TYR A 471 15.25 -1.79 0.87
CA TYR A 471 16.51 -1.77 0.16
C TYR A 471 17.46 -2.80 0.77
N TRP A 472 18.26 -3.48 -0.05
CA TRP A 472 19.35 -4.34 0.39
C TRP A 472 20.69 -3.87 -0.14
N GLY A 473 21.77 -4.21 0.55
CA GLY A 473 23.14 -3.84 0.20
C GLY A 473 23.48 -2.38 0.51
N ASP A 474 24.69 -1.97 0.12
CA ASP A 474 25.12 -0.58 0.16
C ASP A 474 24.52 0.21 -1.02
N ILE A 475 24.52 1.54 -0.93
CA ILE A 475 24.05 2.47 -1.95
C ILE A 475 24.65 2.18 -3.35
N LYS A 476 25.88 1.67 -3.39
CA LYS A 476 26.61 1.37 -4.64
C LYS A 476 26.24 0.01 -5.26
N ASP A 477 26.04 -1.00 -4.42
CA ASP A 477 25.96 -2.41 -4.81
C ASP A 477 24.66 -3.09 -4.33
N GLY A 478 23.64 -2.29 -4.08
CA GLY A 478 22.37 -2.72 -3.52
C GLY A 478 21.23 -2.86 -4.51
N GLY A 479 20.04 -3.03 -3.98
CA GLY A 479 18.81 -3.06 -4.74
C GLY A 479 17.57 -3.07 -3.88
N LEU A 480 16.41 -3.24 -4.50
CA LEU A 480 15.13 -3.26 -3.82
C LEU A 480 14.81 -4.68 -3.41
N VAL A 481 14.16 -4.84 -2.27
CA VAL A 481 13.67 -6.14 -1.78
C VAL A 481 12.18 -6.03 -1.45
N TRP A 482 11.43 -7.05 -1.82
CA TRP A 482 10.04 -7.18 -1.44
C TRP A 482 9.71 -8.64 -1.13
N LEU A 483 9.26 -8.91 0.09
CA LEU A 483 8.76 -10.19 0.56
C LEU A 483 7.27 -10.09 0.93
N TRP A 484 6.52 -11.15 0.67
CA TRP A 484 5.12 -11.31 1.03
C TRP A 484 4.82 -12.76 1.41
N LYS A 485 3.65 -13.02 2.02
CA LYS A 485 3.26 -14.40 2.40
C LYS A 485 2.79 -15.21 1.20
N GLU A 486 3.23 -16.46 1.12
CA GLU A 486 2.78 -17.42 0.12
C GLU A 486 1.27 -17.74 0.26
N SER A 487 0.73 -17.68 1.48
CA SER A 487 -0.70 -17.90 1.75
C SER A 487 -1.63 -16.80 1.21
N TRP A 488 -1.08 -15.69 0.69
CA TRP A 488 -1.90 -14.64 0.09
C TRP A 488 -2.42 -15.00 -1.30
N TYR A 489 -1.86 -16.02 -1.96
CA TYR A 489 -2.52 -16.60 -3.12
C TYR A 489 -3.70 -17.43 -2.60
N GLN A 490 -4.92 -16.95 -2.83
CA GLN A 490 -6.12 -17.74 -2.56
C GLN A 490 -6.10 -18.97 -3.49
N GLU A 491 -6.34 -20.15 -2.93
CA GLU A 491 -6.58 -21.38 -3.71
C GLU A 491 -7.96 -21.40 -4.37
#